data_AF-A0AAV4Q092-F1
#
_entry.id   AF-A0AAV4Q092-F1
#
_cell.length_a   1.000
_cell.length_b   1.000
_cell.length_c   1.000
_cell.angle_alpha   90.00
_cell.angle_beta   90.00
_cell.angle_gamma   90.00
#
_symmetry.space_group_name_H-M   'P 1'
#
loop_
_entity.id
_entity.type
_entity.pdbx_description
1 polymer ?
#
loop_
_entity_poly.entity_id
_entity_poly.type
_entity_poly.pdbx_seq_one_letter_code
_entity_poly.pdbx_strand_id
1 'polypeptide(L)'
;MVKNHVNPEENADAIEWEAKFLEFMKNYSNPEMNISFSSERSIQDELDRESQTDEKTILISYLVMFAYVSITLGQYNSCGSLFVKSKILLGLSGVIIVLASVVSSLGIFSYLGIPATLIIIEVIPFLVLAVGVDNIFIIVQAYQRSRRGPLETRQQHIGRVIGEVSPSIFLASFAESTCFF
;
A
#
# COMPACT_ATOMS: atom_id res chain seq x y z
N MET A 1 16.11 -21.20 -37.29
CA MET A 1 15.48 -21.84 -36.13
C MET A 1 15.85 -20.98 -34.95
N VAL A 2 14.89 -20.24 -34.39
CA VAL A 2 15.17 -19.32 -33.29
C VAL A 2 15.48 -20.16 -32.05
N LYS A 3 16.53 -19.78 -31.31
CA LYS A 3 17.01 -20.52 -30.15
C LYS A 3 16.74 -19.71 -28.90
N ASN A 4 16.23 -20.38 -27.86
CA ASN A 4 16.08 -19.77 -26.55
C ASN A 4 17.47 -19.76 -25.86
N HIS A 5 17.84 -18.61 -25.31
CA HIS A 5 19.08 -18.39 -24.56
C HIS A 5 18.75 -18.11 -23.10
N VAL A 6 19.68 -18.47 -22.20
CA VAL A 6 19.54 -18.21 -20.76
C VAL A 6 19.66 -16.71 -20.45
N ASN A 7 20.37 -15.96 -21.31
CA ASN A 7 20.52 -14.51 -21.16
C ASN A 7 19.33 -13.79 -21.83
N PRO A 8 18.48 -13.06 -21.06
CA PRO A 8 17.29 -12.41 -21.60
C PRO A 8 17.59 -11.35 -22.68
N GLU A 9 18.79 -10.76 -22.69
CA GLU A 9 19.19 -9.77 -23.72
C GLU A 9 19.37 -10.40 -25.11
N GLU A 10 19.65 -11.70 -25.20
CA GLU A 10 19.85 -12.44 -26.46
C GLU A 10 18.54 -13.03 -27.00
N ASN A 11 17.42 -12.87 -26.27
CA ASN A 11 16.11 -13.43 -26.63
C ASN A 11 15.21 -12.46 -27.41
N ALA A 12 15.70 -11.26 -27.76
CA ALA A 12 14.90 -10.25 -28.47
C ALA A 12 14.27 -10.80 -29.77
N ASP A 13 15.05 -11.50 -30.59
CA ASP A 13 14.58 -12.10 -31.85
C ASP A 13 13.54 -13.22 -31.61
N ALA A 14 13.67 -13.96 -30.50
CA ALA A 14 12.72 -15.00 -30.09
C ALA A 14 11.39 -14.39 -29.66
N ILE A 15 11.47 -13.34 -28.84
CA ILE A 15 10.34 -12.59 -28.31
C ILE A 15 9.53 -11.94 -29.45
N GLU A 16 10.20 -11.37 -30.46
CA GLU A 16 9.55 -10.80 -31.65
C GLU A 16 8.89 -11.86 -32.53
N TRP A 17 9.58 -12.99 -32.75
CA TRP A 17 9.02 -14.09 -33.54
C TRP A 17 7.78 -14.70 -32.88
N GLU A 18 7.82 -14.92 -31.56
CA GLU A 18 6.67 -15.42 -30.79
C GLU A 18 5.48 -14.47 -30.87
N ALA A 19 5.71 -13.15 -30.81
CA ALA A 19 4.64 -12.16 -30.97
C ALA A 19 3.96 -12.27 -32.35
N LYS A 20 4.74 -12.41 -33.42
CA LYS A 20 4.21 -12.59 -34.79
C LYS A 20 3.50 -13.92 -34.97
N PHE A 21 4.00 -14.99 -34.34
CA PHE A 21 3.34 -16.29 -34.30
C PHE A 21 1.97 -16.22 -33.61
N LEU A 22 1.89 -15.58 -32.44
CA LEU A 22 0.62 -15.40 -31.72
C LEU A 22 -0.39 -14.55 -32.52
N GLU A 23 0.08 -13.49 -33.19
CA GLU A 23 -0.75 -12.65 -34.05
C GLU A 23 -1.34 -13.46 -35.22
N PHE A 24 -0.51 -14.26 -35.89
CA PHE A 24 -0.94 -15.13 -36.98
C PHE A 24 -1.97 -16.16 -36.52
N MET A 25 -1.70 -16.85 -35.40
CA MET A 25 -2.60 -17.89 -34.88
C MET A 25 -3.93 -17.32 -34.38
N LYS A 26 -3.95 -16.09 -33.82
CA LYS A 26 -5.20 -15.39 -33.44
C LYS A 26 -6.08 -15.07 -34.66
N ASN A 27 -5.47 -14.75 -35.80
CA ASN A 27 -6.20 -14.40 -37.02
C ASN A 27 -6.54 -15.62 -37.90
N TYR A 28 -5.95 -16.77 -37.62
CA TYR A 28 -6.22 -18.02 -38.33
C TYR A 28 -7.43 -18.73 -37.71
N SER A 29 -8.54 -18.74 -38.45
CA SER A 29 -9.76 -19.45 -38.05
C SER A 29 -10.17 -20.45 -39.13
N ASN A 30 -10.45 -21.68 -38.72
CA ASN A 30 -10.91 -22.75 -39.60
C ASN A 30 -12.20 -23.38 -39.01
N PRO A 31 -13.31 -23.44 -39.77
CA PRO A 31 -14.58 -23.97 -39.27
C PRO A 31 -14.55 -25.46 -38.89
N GLU A 32 -13.59 -26.24 -39.38
CA GLU A 32 -13.46 -27.68 -39.11
C GLU A 32 -12.49 -28.01 -37.97
N MET A 33 -11.75 -27.02 -37.44
CA MET A 33 -10.72 -27.25 -36.43
C MET A 33 -10.75 -26.19 -35.33
N ASN A 34 -10.82 -26.66 -34.08
CA ASN A 34 -10.61 -25.80 -32.92
C ASN A 34 -9.13 -25.82 -32.53
N ILE A 35 -8.46 -24.67 -32.60
CA ILE A 35 -7.01 -24.56 -32.46
C ILE A 35 -6.68 -23.79 -31.18
N SER A 36 -5.99 -24.46 -30.25
CA SER A 36 -5.42 -23.84 -29.05
C SER A 36 -3.92 -23.68 -29.23
N PHE A 37 -3.39 -22.48 -28.98
CA PHE A 37 -1.96 -22.17 -29.11
C PHE A 37 -1.47 -21.43 -27.87
N SER A 38 -0.20 -21.63 -27.52
CA SER A 38 0.49 -21.01 -26.40
C SER A 38 1.97 -20.86 -26.75
N SER A 39 2.61 -19.82 -26.24
CA SER A 39 4.06 -19.54 -26.38
C SER A 39 4.66 -19.19 -25.02
N GLU A 40 5.99 -19.20 -24.90
CA GLU A 40 6.68 -18.87 -23.65
C GLU A 40 6.31 -17.46 -23.17
N ARG A 41 6.28 -16.49 -24.09
CA ARG A 41 5.82 -15.10 -23.86
C ARG A 41 4.33 -14.96 -23.55
N SER A 42 3.48 -15.87 -24.05
CA SER A 42 2.02 -15.69 -23.98
C SER A 42 1.49 -15.55 -22.55
N ILE A 43 2.18 -16.12 -21.56
CA ILE A 43 1.81 -15.98 -20.16
C ILE A 43 2.13 -14.58 -19.64
N GLN A 44 3.30 -14.02 -19.97
CA GLN A 44 3.66 -12.65 -19.58
C GLN A 44 2.78 -11.61 -20.28
N ASP A 45 2.52 -11.77 -21.58
CA ASP A 45 1.66 -10.84 -22.33
C ASP A 45 0.21 -10.85 -21.80
N GLU A 46 -0.29 -12.03 -21.41
CA GLU A 46 -1.62 -12.15 -20.80
C GLU A 46 -1.63 -11.57 -19.39
N LEU A 47 -0.61 -11.83 -18.58
CA LEU A 47 -0.43 -11.21 -17.25
C LEU A 47 -0.37 -9.68 -17.33
N ASP A 48 0.38 -9.11 -18.27
CA ASP A 48 0.49 -7.66 -18.45
C ASP A 48 -0.85 -7.04 -18.90
N ARG A 49 -1.60 -7.73 -19.76
CA ARG A 49 -2.91 -7.27 -20.22
C ARG A 49 -3.96 -7.32 -19.10
N GLU A 50 -3.99 -8.40 -18.32
CA GLU A 50 -4.88 -8.52 -17.16
C GLU A 50 -4.48 -7.51 -16.07
N SER A 51 -3.17 -7.31 -15.86
CA SER A 51 -2.64 -6.39 -14.86
C SER A 51 -3.05 -4.93 -15.11
N GLN A 52 -3.12 -4.47 -16.37
CA GLN A 52 -3.57 -3.08 -16.65
C GLN A 52 -5.03 -2.81 -16.31
N THR A 53 -5.91 -3.82 -16.41
CA THR A 53 -7.32 -3.67 -16.05
C THR A 53 -7.49 -3.77 -14.53
N ASP A 54 -6.68 -4.60 -13.89
CA ASP A 54 -6.69 -4.78 -12.44
C ASP A 54 -6.03 -3.62 -11.68
N GLU A 55 -5.02 -2.95 -12.24
CA GLU A 55 -4.27 -1.86 -11.57
C GLU A 55 -5.19 -0.78 -10.99
N LYS A 56 -6.17 -0.30 -11.79
CA LYS A 56 -7.11 0.74 -11.37
C LYS A 56 -8.12 0.23 -10.34
N THR A 57 -8.58 -1.00 -10.51
CA THR A 57 -9.55 -1.63 -9.60
C THR A 57 -8.92 -1.85 -8.23
N ILE A 58 -7.66 -2.30 -8.20
CA ILE A 58 -6.85 -2.48 -7.00
C ILE A 58 -6.62 -1.13 -6.31
N LEU A 59 -6.24 -0.09 -7.05
CA LEU A 59 -6.05 1.24 -6.47
C LEU A 59 -7.33 1.77 -5.79
N ILE A 60 -8.48 1.61 -6.44
CA ILE A 60 -9.77 2.03 -5.90
C ILE A 60 -10.16 1.21 -4.66
N SER A 61 -9.93 -0.11 -4.66
CA SER A 61 -10.25 -0.96 -3.51
C SER A 61 -9.43 -0.56 -2.28
N TYR A 62 -8.14 -0.22 -2.46
CA TYR A 62 -7.31 0.35 -1.39
C TYR A 62 -7.85 1.69 -0.90
N LEU A 63 -8.19 2.62 -1.78
CA LEU A 63 -8.74 3.91 -1.36
C LEU A 63 -10.02 3.77 -0.53
N VAL A 64 -10.93 2.88 -0.94
CA VAL A 64 -12.17 2.61 -0.21
C VAL A 64 -11.89 1.97 1.15
N MET A 65 -10.98 1.02 1.20
CA MET A 65 -10.58 0.33 2.41
C MET A 65 -9.88 1.26 3.41
N PHE A 66 -8.96 2.11 2.95
CA PHE A 66 -8.35 3.15 3.77
C PHE A 66 -9.39 4.13 4.29
N ALA A 67 -10.34 4.57 3.45
CA ALA A 67 -11.44 5.42 3.89
C ALA A 67 -12.31 4.72 4.95
N TYR A 68 -12.63 3.44 4.76
CA TYR A 68 -13.41 2.64 5.71
C TYR A 68 -12.70 2.52 7.07
N VAL A 69 -11.41 2.19 7.08
CA VAL A 69 -10.61 2.09 8.32
C VAL A 69 -10.50 3.46 9.00
N SER A 70 -10.28 4.53 8.22
CA SER A 70 -10.25 5.91 8.73
C SER A 70 -11.55 6.30 9.44
N ILE A 71 -12.69 5.93 8.84
CA ILE A 71 -14.01 6.17 9.42
C ILE A 71 -14.19 5.31 10.69
N THR A 72 -13.84 4.03 10.63
CA THR A 72 -14.10 3.10 11.75
C THR A 72 -13.27 3.44 12.99
N LEU A 73 -12.01 3.85 12.84
CA LEU A 73 -11.17 4.25 13.98
C LEU A 73 -11.45 5.68 14.46
N GLY A 74 -12.05 6.53 13.63
CA GLY A 74 -12.63 7.79 14.07
C GLY A 74 -13.89 7.54 14.90
N GLN A 75 -13.80 7.53 16.23
CA GLN A 75 -15.00 7.40 17.09
C GLN A 75 -16.00 8.54 16.81
N TYR A 76 -17.01 8.26 16.00
CA TYR A 76 -18.08 9.19 15.62
C TYR A 76 -19.20 9.14 16.66
N ASN A 77 -19.22 10.12 17.58
CA ASN A 77 -20.36 10.28 18.48
C ASN A 77 -21.52 11.11 17.88
N SER A 78 -21.39 11.69 16.67
CA SER A 78 -22.53 12.33 15.98
C SER A 78 -22.22 12.71 14.52
N CYS A 79 -23.08 12.26 13.60
CA CYS A 79 -22.99 12.52 12.15
C CYS A 79 -23.25 14.00 11.76
N GLY A 80 -23.91 14.80 12.62
CA GLY A 80 -24.25 16.20 12.30
C GLY A 80 -23.10 17.22 12.44
N SER A 81 -21.97 16.84 13.06
CA SER A 81 -20.83 17.74 13.36
C SER A 81 -19.55 17.32 12.62
N LEU A 82 -19.68 16.52 11.56
CA LEU A 82 -18.59 15.86 10.81
C LEU A 82 -17.51 16.84 10.28
N PHE A 83 -17.84 18.09 9.97
CA PHE A 83 -16.84 19.05 9.46
C PHE A 83 -16.28 20.02 10.51
N VAL A 84 -16.83 20.05 11.72
CA VAL A 84 -16.64 21.20 12.64
C VAL A 84 -15.83 20.87 13.89
N LYS A 85 -15.53 19.59 14.18
CA LYS A 85 -14.69 19.21 15.33
C LYS A 85 -13.38 18.59 14.87
N SER A 86 -12.26 19.17 15.30
CA SER A 86 -10.85 18.76 15.05
C SER A 86 -10.56 17.24 15.09
N LYS A 87 -11.42 16.42 15.72
CA LYS A 87 -11.21 14.98 15.88
C LYS A 87 -11.12 14.22 14.54
N ILE A 88 -11.81 14.67 13.50
CA ILE A 88 -11.78 14.03 12.17
C ILE A 88 -10.49 14.37 11.42
N LEU A 89 -10.00 15.60 11.59
CA LEU A 89 -8.71 16.00 11.03
C LEU A 89 -7.57 15.15 11.62
N LEU A 90 -7.64 14.81 12.92
CA LEU A 90 -6.65 13.93 13.56
C LEU A 90 -6.67 12.51 12.97
N GLY A 91 -7.85 11.89 12.84
CA GLY A 91 -7.96 10.54 12.24
C GLY A 91 -7.51 10.50 10.78
N LEU A 92 -7.93 11.48 9.97
CA LEU A 92 -7.50 11.61 8.58
C LEU A 92 -5.99 11.88 8.47
N SER A 93 -5.45 12.75 9.32
CA SER A 93 -4.02 13.03 9.35
C SER A 93 -3.19 11.79 9.69
N GLY A 94 -3.69 10.94 10.60
CA GLY A 94 -3.00 9.70 10.94
C GLY A 94 -2.90 8.74 9.77
N VAL A 95 -4.00 8.55 9.04
CA VAL A 95 -4.00 7.69 7.85
C VAL A 95 -3.11 8.24 6.75
N ILE A 96 -3.11 9.55 6.53
CA ILE A 96 -2.22 10.20 5.55
C ILE A 96 -0.74 9.98 5.92
N ILE A 97 -0.38 10.09 7.20
CA ILE A 97 0.99 9.87 7.68
C ILE A 97 1.42 8.41 7.46
N VAL A 98 0.55 7.45 7.77
CA VAL A 98 0.80 6.02 7.53
C VAL A 98 1.02 5.74 6.03
N LEU A 99 0.12 6.24 5.17
CA LEU A 99 0.23 6.09 3.72
C LEU A 99 1.53 6.69 3.17
N ALA A 100 1.88 7.91 3.61
CA ALA A 100 3.12 8.56 3.22
C ALA A 100 4.35 7.76 3.64
N SER A 101 4.32 7.12 4.81
CA SER A 101 5.39 6.23 5.29
C SER A 101 5.57 5.00 4.39
N VAL A 102 4.46 4.30 4.05
CA VAL A 102 4.49 3.12 3.18
C VAL A 102 5.02 3.50 1.78
N VAL A 103 4.51 4.56 1.18
CA VAL A 103 4.96 5.04 -0.13
C VAL A 103 6.42 5.45 -0.11
N SER A 104 6.88 6.14 0.95
CA SER A 104 8.28 6.54 1.08
C SER A 104 9.21 5.33 1.22
N SER A 105 8.82 4.33 2.00
CA SER A 105 9.60 3.09 2.15
C SER A 105 9.71 2.34 0.82
N LEU A 106 8.60 2.11 0.13
CA LEU A 106 8.58 1.49 -1.19
C LEU A 106 9.40 2.28 -2.22
N GLY A 107 9.32 3.62 -2.18
CA GLY A 107 10.11 4.49 -3.05
C GLY A 107 11.62 4.37 -2.82
N ILE A 108 12.07 4.29 -1.57
CA ILE A 108 13.48 4.09 -1.24
C ILE A 108 13.97 2.71 -1.70
N PHE A 109 13.21 1.65 -1.44
CA PHE A 109 13.59 0.30 -1.89
C PHE A 109 13.56 0.15 -3.41
N SER A 110 12.62 0.80 -4.08
CA SER A 110 12.56 0.88 -5.54
C SER A 110 13.77 1.63 -6.11
N TYR A 111 14.19 2.73 -5.48
CA TYR A 111 15.42 3.46 -5.86
C TYR A 111 16.69 2.61 -5.71
N LEU A 112 16.73 1.70 -4.74
CA LEU A 112 17.81 0.74 -4.56
C LEU A 112 17.74 -0.47 -5.50
N GLY A 113 16.75 -0.52 -6.41
CA GLY A 113 16.59 -1.59 -7.38
C GLY A 113 16.03 -2.90 -6.80
N ILE A 114 15.44 -2.87 -5.61
CA ILE A 114 14.80 -4.04 -5.01
C ILE A 114 13.38 -4.16 -5.57
N PRO A 115 13.04 -5.25 -6.29
CA PRO A 115 11.72 -5.41 -6.87
C PRO A 115 10.67 -5.59 -5.76
N ALA A 116 9.63 -4.75 -5.79
CA ALA A 116 8.47 -4.94 -4.92
C ALA A 116 7.64 -6.12 -5.43
N THR A 117 7.44 -7.13 -4.60
CA THR A 117 6.60 -8.28 -4.94
C THR A 117 5.12 -7.96 -4.71
N LEU A 118 4.23 -8.70 -5.37
CA LEU A 118 2.78 -8.56 -5.19
C LEU A 118 2.36 -8.68 -3.70
N ILE A 119 3.02 -9.58 -2.96
CA ILE A 119 2.76 -9.83 -1.53
C ILE A 119 3.06 -8.59 -0.67
N ILE A 120 4.14 -7.86 -0.99
CA ILE A 120 4.55 -6.64 -0.27
C ILE A 120 3.49 -5.56 -0.46
N ILE A 121 3.01 -5.39 -1.69
CA ILE A 121 1.98 -4.40 -2.03
C ILE A 121 0.65 -4.72 -1.34
N GLU A 122 0.35 -6.00 -1.14
CA GLU A 122 -0.89 -6.44 -0.50
C GLU A 122 -0.88 -6.36 1.02
N VAL A 123 0.14 -6.89 1.70
CA VAL A 123 0.08 -7.12 3.14
C VAL A 123 0.64 -5.94 3.96
N ILE A 124 1.70 -5.29 3.48
CA ILE A 124 2.41 -4.24 4.25
C ILE A 124 1.52 -3.04 4.57
N PRO A 125 0.66 -2.54 3.66
CA PRO A 125 -0.18 -1.39 3.97
C PRO A 125 -1.10 -1.62 5.16
N PHE A 126 -1.65 -2.84 5.32
CA PHE A 126 -2.50 -3.18 6.46
C PHE A 126 -1.71 -3.30 7.76
N LEU A 127 -0.55 -3.94 7.70
CA LEU A 127 0.29 -4.15 8.87
C LEU A 127 0.74 -2.80 9.44
N VAL A 128 1.26 -1.92 8.57
CA VAL A 128 1.74 -0.59 8.96
C VAL A 128 0.59 0.30 9.41
N LEU A 129 -0.60 0.16 8.83
CA LEU A 129 -1.80 0.87 9.29
C LEU A 129 -2.25 0.41 10.68
N ALA A 130 -2.27 -0.91 10.95
CA ALA A 130 -2.66 -1.45 12.26
C ALA A 130 -1.74 -0.92 13.37
N VAL A 131 -0.43 -1.00 13.16
CA VAL A 131 0.59 -0.50 14.09
C VAL A 131 0.55 1.03 14.21
N GLY A 132 0.49 1.72 13.06
CA GLY A 132 0.54 3.18 13.01
C GLY A 132 -0.67 3.83 13.69
N VAL A 133 -1.88 3.29 13.50
CA VAL A 133 -3.07 3.87 14.12
C VAL A 133 -3.13 3.57 15.62
N ASP A 134 -2.64 2.43 16.11
CA ASP A 134 -2.59 2.15 17.56
C ASP A 134 -1.75 3.21 18.30
N ASN A 135 -0.56 3.52 17.78
CA ASN A 135 0.32 4.55 18.33
C ASN A 135 -0.34 5.94 18.34
N ILE A 136 -1.03 6.32 17.26
CA ILE A 136 -1.75 7.59 17.18
C ILE A 136 -2.93 7.61 18.17
N PHE A 137 -3.65 6.49 18.31
CA PHE A 137 -4.77 6.38 19.21
C PHE A 137 -4.33 6.56 20.67
N ILE A 138 -3.21 5.95 21.08
CA ILE A 138 -2.61 6.13 22.40
C ILE A 138 -2.29 7.61 22.66
N ILE A 139 -1.64 8.31 21.72
CA ILE A 139 -1.31 9.74 21.87
C ILE A 139 -2.58 10.58 22.04
N VAL A 140 -3.57 10.35 21.18
CA VAL A 140 -4.83 11.10 21.20
C VAL A 140 -5.62 10.83 22.47
N GLN A 141 -5.65 9.59 22.94
CA GLN A 141 -6.33 9.22 24.17
C GLN A 141 -5.63 9.81 25.40
N ALA A 142 -4.30 9.78 25.44
CA ALA A 142 -3.50 10.40 26.51
C ALA A 142 -3.70 11.91 26.58
N TYR A 143 -3.80 12.58 25.42
CA TYR A 143 -4.11 14.01 25.33
C TYR A 143 -5.53 14.33 25.79
N GLN A 144 -6.51 13.51 25.43
CA GLN A 144 -7.90 13.72 25.86
C GLN A 144 -8.13 13.39 27.34
N ARG A 145 -7.39 12.43 27.90
CA ARG A 145 -7.46 12.04 29.31
C ARG A 145 -6.79 13.06 30.22
N SER A 146 -5.71 13.69 29.75
CA SER A 146 -4.97 14.68 30.52
C SER A 146 -5.72 16.01 30.59
N ARG A 147 -5.97 16.47 31.81
CA ARG A 147 -6.50 17.83 32.03
C ARG A 147 -5.38 18.85 31.94
N ARG A 148 -5.65 19.95 31.24
CA ARG A 148 -4.78 21.12 31.15
C ARG A 148 -4.76 21.86 32.49
N GLY A 149 -3.57 22.21 32.97
CA GLY A 149 -3.41 23.04 34.16
C GLY A 149 -3.91 24.47 33.95
N PRO A 150 -4.37 25.18 35.00
CA PRO A 150 -4.93 26.53 34.88
C PRO A 150 -3.94 27.60 34.37
N LEU A 151 -2.63 27.38 34.57
CA LEU A 151 -1.54 28.27 34.13
C LEU A 151 -0.75 27.69 32.94
N GLU A 152 -1.13 26.52 32.44
CA GLU A 152 -0.37 25.80 31.42
C GLU A 152 -0.72 26.32 30.02
N THR A 153 0.27 26.62 29.19
CA THR A 153 0.06 26.94 27.77
C THR A 153 -0.26 25.67 26.97
N ARG A 154 -0.87 25.80 25.78
CA ARG A 154 -1.25 24.63 24.97
C ARG A 154 -0.04 23.80 24.56
N GLN A 155 1.09 24.45 24.27
CA GLN A 155 2.35 23.85 23.90
C GLN A 155 2.96 23.06 25.07
N GLN A 156 2.95 23.63 26.28
CA GLN A 156 3.42 22.94 27.48
C GLN A 156 2.56 21.71 27.79
N HIS A 157 1.24 21.82 27.62
CA HIS A 157 0.33 20.70 27.82
C HIS A 157 0.60 19.54 26.84
N ILE A 158 0.74 19.85 25.54
CA ILE A 158 1.11 18.86 24.52
C ILE A 158 2.46 18.24 24.85
N GLY A 159 3.47 19.05 25.18
CA GLY A 159 4.82 18.58 25.50
C GLY A 159 4.86 17.66 26.72
N ARG A 160 4.10 17.96 27.77
CA ARG A 160 3.99 17.10 28.97
C ARG A 160 3.34 15.76 28.63
N VAL A 161 2.19 15.78 27.96
CA VAL A 161 1.48 14.55 27.56
C VAL A 161 2.36 13.68 26.64
N ILE A 162 2.97 14.29 25.62
CA ILE A 162 3.88 13.59 24.70
C ILE A 162 5.07 13.03 25.46
N GLY A 163 5.67 13.78 26.38
CA GLY A 163 6.80 13.31 27.21
C GLY A 163 6.48 12.09 28.08
N GLU A 164 5.23 11.96 28.52
CA GLU A 164 4.77 10.80 29.31
C GLU A 164 4.54 9.54 28.46
N VAL A 165 4.05 9.67 27.21
CA VAL A 165 3.70 8.50 26.37
C VAL A 165 4.74 8.11 25.32
N SER A 166 5.60 9.04 24.91
CA SER A 166 6.57 8.82 23.83
C SER A 166 7.59 7.72 24.12
N PRO A 167 8.10 7.53 25.35
CA PRO A 167 9.05 6.44 25.63
C PRO A 167 8.45 5.06 25.35
N SER A 168 7.19 4.84 25.71
CA SER A 168 6.48 3.57 25.47
C SER A 168 6.25 3.32 23.98
N ILE A 169 5.81 4.35 23.26
CA ILE A 169 5.57 4.28 21.81
C ILE A 169 6.90 4.02 21.07
N PHE A 170 7.96 4.72 21.45
CA PHE A 170 9.29 4.53 20.87
C PHE A 170 9.81 3.11 21.09
N LEU A 171 9.66 2.58 22.32
CA LEU A 171 10.07 1.21 22.63
C LEU A 171 9.29 0.19 21.80
N ALA A 172 7.97 0.38 21.65
CA ALA A 172 7.11 -0.47 20.83
C ALA A 172 7.54 -0.44 19.36
N SER A 173 7.66 0.74 18.76
CA SER A 173 8.10 0.90 17.37
C SER A 173 9.51 0.37 17.11
N PHE A 174 10.41 0.50 18.09
CA PHE A 174 11.77 -0.06 17.98
C PHE A 174 11.77 -1.59 18.03
N ALA A 175 10.97 -2.18 18.91
CA ALA A 175 10.80 -3.62 19.00
C ALA A 175 10.17 -4.19 17.72
N GLU A 176 9.13 -3.54 17.18
CA GLU A 176 8.51 -3.89 15.91
C GLU A 176 9.52 -3.80 14.76
N SER A 177 10.25 -2.69 14.66
CA SER A 177 11.28 -2.52 13.63
C SER A 177 12.36 -3.60 13.71
N THR A 178 12.81 -3.96 14.91
CA THR A 178 13.84 -5.00 15.09
C THR A 178 13.29 -6.41 14.82
N CYS A 179 11.99 -6.63 15.01
CA CYS A 179 11.33 -7.90 14.73
C CYS A 179 11.13 -8.14 13.22
N PHE A 180 10.88 -7.06 12.46
CA PHE A 180 10.66 -7.12 11.01
C PHE A 180 11.95 -7.06 10.17
N PHE A 181 13.05 -6.52 10.73
CA PHE A 181 14.38 -6.57 10.12
C PHE A 181 15.03 -7.95 10.30
#